data_AF-A0A6V7LWJ4-F1
#
_entry.id   AF-A0A6V7LWJ4-F1
#
_cell.length_a   1.000
_cell.length_b   1.000
_cell.length_c   1.000
_cell.angle_alpha   90.00
_cell.angle_beta   90.00
_cell.angle_gamma   90.00
#
_symmetry.space_group_name_H-M   'P 1'
#
loop_
_entity.id
_entity.type
_entity.pdbx_description
1 polymer ?
#
loop_
_entity_poly.entity_id
_entity_poly.type
_entity_poly.pdbx_seq_one_letter_code
_entity_poly.pdbx_strand_id
1 'polypeptide(L)'
;LINATSLGKCKRGVRIINVARGGIVDELALLDALKSGQCGGAGLDVFAEEPPKNPTTLELIQHPKVIATPHLGASTAEAQQRVAVEIAEQFLAISGITDKYAVTGIVNAPILSAAMTFENGPWIELSKKLGRLAARFLKKNMNAPIESHTVGAGLQNKKFIHTAVLVGILSGQTKNGLNLINAPTLAKDIGINIKEAHVDGEVDAVIIKIGNHQIK
;
A
#
# COMPACT_ATOMS: atom_id res chain seq x y z
N LEU A 1 -4.80 -4.90 19.89
CA LEU A 1 -4.95 -6.31 20.33
C LEU A 1 -4.83 -6.40 21.85
N ILE A 2 -3.72 -5.92 22.40
CA ILE A 2 -3.53 -5.75 23.84
C ILE A 2 -4.05 -4.36 24.21
N ASN A 3 -5.10 -4.29 25.01
CA ASN A 3 -5.76 -3.06 25.46
C ASN A 3 -5.99 -3.11 26.97
N ALA A 4 -6.63 -2.08 27.53
CA ALA A 4 -6.91 -2.00 28.98
C ALA A 4 -7.60 -3.26 29.53
N THR A 5 -8.60 -3.78 28.81
CA THR A 5 -9.32 -5.01 29.19
C THR A 5 -8.40 -6.23 29.21
N SER A 6 -7.56 -6.41 28.18
CA SER A 6 -6.62 -7.52 28.11
C SER A 6 -5.56 -7.41 29.22
N LEU A 7 -5.00 -6.22 29.45
CA LEU A 7 -4.02 -5.95 30.50
C LEU A 7 -4.60 -6.16 31.91
N GLY A 8 -5.86 -5.80 32.13
CA GLY A 8 -6.56 -6.03 33.40
C GLY A 8 -6.79 -7.50 33.74
N LYS A 9 -6.79 -8.38 32.74
CA LYS A 9 -6.87 -9.84 32.93
C LYS A 9 -5.52 -10.49 33.22
N CYS A 10 -4.42 -9.77 33.02
CA CYS A 10 -3.09 -10.29 33.33
C CYS A 10 -2.83 -10.34 34.84
N LYS A 11 -1.84 -11.14 35.24
CA LYS A 11 -1.33 -11.10 36.62
C LYS A 11 -0.75 -9.72 36.90
N ARG A 12 -0.95 -9.21 38.13
CA ARG A 12 -0.34 -7.96 38.56
C ARG A 12 1.19 -8.06 38.47
N GLY A 13 1.83 -7.04 37.89
CA GLY A 13 3.27 -7.03 37.63
C GLY A 13 3.69 -7.74 36.34
N VAL A 14 2.75 -8.05 35.44
CA VAL A 14 3.06 -8.62 34.11
C VAL A 14 4.07 -7.73 33.36
N ARG A 15 4.94 -8.34 32.55
CA ARG A 15 5.86 -7.61 31.67
C ARG A 15 5.45 -7.78 30.22
N ILE A 16 5.47 -6.69 29.46
CA ILE A 16 5.05 -6.68 28.05
C ILE A 16 6.26 -6.45 27.15
N ILE A 17 6.42 -7.26 26.10
CA ILE A 17 7.42 -7.02 25.07
C ILE A 17 6.70 -6.90 23.73
N ASN A 18 6.92 -5.79 23.01
CA ASN A 18 6.43 -5.62 21.65
C ASN A 18 7.57 -5.21 20.72
N VAL A 19 8.01 -6.19 19.92
CA VAL A 19 9.03 -6.07 18.87
C VAL A 19 8.46 -6.48 17.50
N ALA A 20 7.12 -6.44 17.37
CA ALA A 20 6.42 -6.95 16.19
C ALA A 20 5.89 -5.81 15.30
N ARG A 21 4.84 -5.11 15.73
CA ARG A 21 4.28 -3.94 15.02
C ARG A 21 3.73 -2.91 15.99
N GLY A 22 3.82 -1.64 15.59
CA GLY A 22 3.11 -0.54 16.22
C GLY A 22 1.61 -0.79 16.31
N GLY A 23 0.97 -0.31 17.38
CA GLY A 23 -0.48 -0.43 17.58
C GLY A 23 -1.00 -1.82 17.99
N ILE A 24 -0.15 -2.86 18.08
CA ILE A 24 -0.56 -4.15 18.68
C ILE A 24 -0.96 -3.95 20.15
N VAL A 25 -0.15 -3.19 20.88
CA VAL A 25 -0.40 -2.75 22.24
C VAL A 25 -0.93 -1.31 22.20
N ASP A 26 -2.05 -1.08 22.87
CA ASP A 26 -2.57 0.26 23.13
C ASP A 26 -1.62 0.96 24.12
N GLU A 27 -0.97 2.01 23.62
CA GLU A 27 0.11 2.70 24.34
C GLU A 27 -0.40 3.49 25.55
N LEU A 28 -1.61 4.05 25.47
CA LEU A 28 -2.25 4.72 26.61
C LEU A 28 -2.59 3.70 27.69
N ALA A 29 -3.22 2.59 27.31
CA ALA A 29 -3.54 1.52 28.26
C ALA A 29 -2.30 0.91 28.91
N LEU A 30 -1.20 0.78 28.16
CA LEU A 30 0.08 0.30 28.70
C LEU A 30 0.68 1.30 29.69
N LEU A 31 0.67 2.60 29.38
CA LEU A 31 1.16 3.65 30.26
C LEU A 31 0.38 3.66 31.59
N ASP A 32 -0.96 3.59 31.52
CA ASP A 32 -1.81 3.53 32.70
C ASP A 32 -1.58 2.25 33.52
N ALA A 33 -1.38 1.11 32.85
CA ALA A 33 -1.04 -0.14 33.50
C ALA A 33 0.33 -0.09 34.21
N LEU A 34 1.32 0.60 33.63
CA LEU A 34 2.64 0.81 34.24
C LEU A 34 2.56 1.71 35.48
N LYS A 35 1.80 2.81 35.38
CA LYS A 35 1.55 3.74 36.49
C LYS A 35 0.82 3.08 37.65
N SER A 36 -0.21 2.29 37.37
CA SER A 36 -0.99 1.55 38.39
C SER A 36 -0.26 0.31 38.96
N GLY A 37 0.84 -0.11 38.32
CA GLY A 37 1.57 -1.33 38.69
C GLY A 37 0.89 -2.62 38.24
N GLN A 38 -0.20 -2.55 37.48
CA GLN A 38 -0.74 -3.72 36.78
C GLN A 38 0.30 -4.32 35.84
N CYS A 39 1.04 -3.47 35.12
CA CYS A 39 2.23 -3.82 34.37
C CYS A 39 3.48 -3.49 35.18
N GLY A 40 4.38 -4.46 35.33
CA GLY A 40 5.65 -4.33 36.05
C GLY A 40 6.78 -3.75 35.20
N GLY A 41 6.62 -3.70 33.88
CA GLY A 41 7.60 -3.12 32.95
C GLY A 41 7.31 -3.48 31.50
N ALA A 42 7.91 -2.76 30.55
CA ALA A 42 7.75 -3.02 29.14
C ALA A 42 9.06 -2.90 28.34
N GLY A 43 9.18 -3.68 27.27
CA GLY A 43 10.22 -3.56 26.23
C GLY A 43 9.56 -3.28 24.88
N LEU A 44 9.83 -2.15 24.26
CA LEU A 44 9.16 -1.69 23.05
C LEU A 44 10.19 -1.33 21.98
N ASP A 45 10.07 -1.92 20.79
CA ASP A 45 10.88 -1.54 19.62
C ASP A 45 10.06 -0.79 18.55
N VAL A 46 8.74 -0.84 18.66
CA VAL A 46 7.80 -0.34 17.64
C VAL A 46 6.67 0.45 18.30
N PHE A 47 6.19 1.48 17.59
CA PHE A 47 5.20 2.44 18.07
C PHE A 47 4.12 2.69 17.02
N ALA A 48 2.93 3.12 17.44
CA ALA A 48 1.80 3.36 16.54
C ALA A 48 2.10 4.46 15.49
N GLU A 49 2.84 5.49 15.90
CA GLU A 49 3.41 6.50 15.01
C GLU A 49 4.94 6.48 15.11
N GLU A 50 5.61 6.42 13.97
CA GLU A 50 7.07 6.45 13.88
C GLU A 50 7.53 7.50 12.84
N PRO A 51 8.39 8.47 13.22
CA PRO A 51 8.94 8.70 14.56
C PRO A 51 7.88 9.10 15.59
N PRO A 52 8.02 8.71 16.87
CA PRO A 52 7.09 9.08 17.93
C PRO A 52 6.96 10.59 18.09
N LYS A 53 5.73 11.11 18.00
CA LYS A 53 5.44 12.54 18.19
C LYS A 53 4.36 12.80 19.22
N ASN A 54 3.42 11.87 19.40
CA ASN A 54 2.33 12.09 20.33
C ASN A 54 2.83 12.09 21.79
N PRO A 55 2.27 12.92 22.68
CA PRO A 55 2.74 13.03 24.07
C PRO A 55 2.69 11.72 24.85
N THR A 56 1.69 10.88 24.61
CA THR A 56 1.52 9.60 25.31
C THR A 56 2.67 8.64 25.01
N THR A 57 3.06 8.48 23.75
CA THR A 57 4.20 7.65 23.35
C THR A 57 5.50 8.21 23.92
N LEU A 58 5.69 9.53 23.88
CA LEU A 58 6.88 10.18 24.43
C LEU A 58 7.01 9.94 25.93
N GLU A 59 5.91 10.06 26.68
CA GLU A 59 5.87 9.73 28.11
C GLU A 59 6.15 8.25 28.36
N LEU A 60 5.58 7.36 27.54
CA LEU A 60 5.80 5.92 27.63
C LEU A 60 7.28 5.56 27.42
N ILE A 61 7.95 6.18 26.45
CA ILE A 61 9.39 6.00 26.18
C ILE A 61 10.23 6.48 27.36
N GLN A 62 9.85 7.59 28.00
CA GLN A 62 10.57 8.16 29.15
C GLN A 62 10.28 7.43 30.47
N HIS A 63 9.27 6.56 30.52
CA HIS A 63 8.86 5.90 31.75
C HIS A 63 9.98 4.97 32.27
N PRO A 64 10.36 5.04 33.56
CA PRO A 64 11.56 4.36 34.10
C PRO A 64 11.51 2.82 34.08
N LYS A 65 10.31 2.25 33.87
CA LYS A 65 10.10 0.80 33.72
C LYS A 65 9.98 0.35 32.26
N VAL A 66 10.31 1.22 31.32
CA VAL A 66 10.24 0.96 29.88
C VAL A 66 11.63 0.98 29.29
N ILE A 67 11.95 -0.05 28.51
CA ILE A 67 13.10 -0.08 27.62
C ILE A 67 12.57 0.13 26.21
N ALA A 68 12.97 1.23 25.57
CA ALA A 68 12.56 1.58 24.22
C ALA A 68 13.75 1.53 23.27
N THR A 69 13.57 0.93 22.09
CA THR A 69 14.52 0.96 20.98
C THR A 69 13.84 1.50 19.72
N PRO A 70 14.58 2.21 18.84
CA PRO A 70 13.99 2.85 17.65
C PRO A 70 13.90 1.89 16.45
N HIS A 71 12.99 0.92 16.50
CA HIS A 71 12.71 -0.03 15.41
C HIS A 71 13.96 -0.72 14.87
N LEU A 72 14.72 -1.32 15.78
CA LEU A 72 16.01 -1.96 15.52
C LEU A 72 15.91 -3.45 15.19
N GLY A 73 14.71 -4.07 15.24
CA GLY A 73 14.54 -5.52 15.07
C GLY A 73 15.18 -6.12 13.81
N ALA A 74 15.26 -5.36 12.70
CA ALA A 74 15.90 -5.77 11.45
C ALA A 74 17.22 -5.03 11.14
N SER A 75 17.70 -4.22 12.07
CA SER A 75 18.85 -3.32 11.87
C SER A 75 20.18 -4.00 12.21
N THR A 76 20.40 -5.22 11.69
CA THR A 76 21.66 -5.97 11.82
C THR A 76 22.33 -6.14 10.46
N ALA A 77 23.67 -6.24 10.45
CA ALA A 77 24.44 -6.41 9.21
C ALA A 77 24.01 -7.67 8.44
N GLU A 78 23.76 -8.77 9.15
CA GLU A 78 23.36 -10.06 8.58
C GLU A 78 21.94 -10.00 8.00
N ALA A 79 21.01 -9.31 8.68
CA ALA A 79 19.66 -9.13 8.18
C ALA A 79 19.64 -8.29 6.90
N GLN A 80 20.36 -7.17 6.90
CA GLN A 80 20.49 -6.30 5.73
C GLN A 80 21.16 -7.03 4.55
N GLN A 81 22.22 -7.81 4.80
CA GLN A 81 22.87 -8.61 3.76
C GLN A 81 21.93 -9.67 3.17
N ARG A 82 21.20 -10.41 4.02
CA ARG A 82 20.23 -11.41 3.54
C ARG A 82 19.14 -10.78 2.68
N VAL A 83 18.57 -9.66 3.12
CA VAL A 83 17.55 -8.92 2.34
C VAL A 83 18.13 -8.44 1.00
N ALA A 84 19.35 -7.91 0.99
CA ALA A 84 19.99 -7.47 -0.25
C ALA A 84 20.17 -8.60 -1.26
N VAL A 85 20.61 -9.78 -0.79
CA VAL A 85 20.74 -10.99 -1.63
C VAL A 85 19.37 -11.45 -2.14
N GLU A 86 18.38 -11.56 -1.26
CA GLU A 86 17.02 -12.00 -1.63
C GLU A 86 16.41 -11.08 -2.70
N ILE A 87 16.55 -9.76 -2.56
CA ILE A 87 16.07 -8.80 -3.56
C ILE A 87 16.83 -8.93 -4.88
N ALA A 88 18.15 -9.11 -4.85
CA ALA A 88 18.94 -9.34 -6.06
C ALA A 88 18.50 -10.62 -6.80
N GLU A 89 18.24 -11.70 -6.07
CA GLU A 89 17.70 -12.95 -6.62
C GLU A 89 16.31 -12.75 -7.24
N GLN A 90 15.44 -11.95 -6.61
CA GLN A 90 14.13 -11.61 -7.19
C GLN A 90 14.26 -10.78 -8.48
N PHE A 91 15.21 -9.85 -8.58
CA PHE A 91 15.48 -9.14 -9.85
C PHE A 91 15.92 -10.09 -10.95
N LEU A 92 16.80 -11.05 -10.64
CA LEU A 92 17.22 -12.08 -11.60
C LEU A 92 16.05 -12.96 -12.04
N ALA A 93 15.24 -13.43 -11.09
CA ALA A 93 14.05 -14.23 -11.36
C ALA A 93 13.06 -13.51 -12.29
N ILE A 94 12.81 -12.21 -12.03
CA ILE A 94 11.87 -11.40 -12.82
C ILE A 94 12.45 -11.02 -14.18
N SER A 95 13.77 -10.90 -14.32
CA SER A 95 14.41 -10.52 -15.59
C SER A 95 14.31 -11.59 -16.69
N GLY A 96 14.05 -12.85 -16.34
CA GLY A 96 13.97 -13.97 -17.28
C GLY A 96 15.30 -14.40 -17.89
N ILE A 97 16.44 -13.84 -17.43
CA ILE A 97 17.77 -14.23 -17.92
C ILE A 97 18.26 -15.57 -17.33
N THR A 98 17.58 -16.08 -16.30
CA THR A 98 17.91 -17.33 -15.62
C THR A 98 16.68 -17.93 -14.95
N ASP A 99 16.56 -19.26 -14.99
CA ASP A 99 15.52 -20.02 -14.29
C ASP A 99 15.96 -20.53 -12.92
N LYS A 100 17.15 -20.13 -12.46
CA LYS A 100 17.73 -20.60 -11.19
C LYS A 100 16.89 -20.20 -9.98
N TYR A 101 16.23 -19.05 -10.02
CA TYR A 101 15.51 -18.47 -8.90
C TYR A 101 14.01 -18.41 -9.20
N ALA A 102 13.19 -18.77 -8.21
CA ALA A 102 11.75 -18.67 -8.32
C ALA A 102 11.28 -17.27 -7.92
N VAL A 103 10.30 -16.76 -8.66
CA VAL A 103 9.62 -15.52 -8.32
C VAL A 103 8.72 -15.74 -7.09
N THR A 104 9.05 -15.07 -5.98
CA THR A 104 8.33 -15.20 -4.71
C THR A 104 8.17 -13.83 -4.04
N GLY A 105 7.29 -13.73 -3.04
CA GLY A 105 7.19 -12.52 -2.20
C GLY A 105 6.68 -11.25 -2.90
N ILE A 106 6.24 -11.31 -4.17
CA ILE A 106 5.71 -10.14 -4.88
C ILE A 106 4.34 -9.78 -4.33
N VAL A 107 4.30 -8.75 -3.49
CA VAL A 107 3.08 -8.22 -2.87
C VAL A 107 2.05 -7.70 -3.88
N ASN A 108 2.49 -7.33 -5.09
CA ASN A 108 1.65 -6.79 -6.18
C ASN A 108 1.66 -7.68 -7.44
N ALA A 109 1.87 -9.00 -7.28
CA ALA A 109 2.09 -9.94 -8.37
C ALA A 109 1.09 -9.84 -9.52
N PRO A 110 -0.24 -9.68 -9.31
CA PRO A 110 -1.20 -9.62 -10.41
C PRO A 110 -0.99 -8.42 -11.34
N ILE A 111 -0.69 -7.23 -10.78
CA ILE A 111 -0.48 -6.01 -11.57
C ILE A 111 0.85 -6.08 -12.32
N LEU A 112 1.89 -6.61 -11.66
CA LEU A 112 3.21 -6.74 -12.27
C LEU A 112 3.20 -7.80 -13.38
N SER A 113 2.63 -8.98 -13.14
CA SER A 113 2.48 -10.03 -14.16
C SER A 113 1.70 -9.54 -15.38
N ALA A 114 0.62 -8.79 -15.15
CA ALA A 114 -0.14 -8.19 -16.24
C ALA A 114 0.64 -7.09 -16.97
N ALA A 115 1.51 -6.34 -16.29
CA ALA A 115 2.36 -5.33 -16.93
C ALA A 115 3.54 -5.94 -17.74
N MET A 116 3.95 -7.16 -17.41
CA MET A 116 5.09 -7.85 -18.02
C MET A 116 4.71 -8.74 -19.21
N THR A 117 3.42 -8.89 -19.51
CA THR A 117 2.94 -9.70 -20.63
C THR A 117 2.86 -8.87 -21.91
N PHE A 118 3.50 -9.34 -22.99
CA PHE A 118 3.61 -8.60 -24.26
C PHE A 118 2.24 -8.15 -24.81
N GLU A 119 1.23 -9.02 -24.73
CA GLU A 119 -0.15 -8.72 -25.19
C GLU A 119 -0.83 -7.58 -24.40
N ASN A 120 -0.43 -7.34 -23.16
CA ASN A 120 -1.03 -6.32 -22.30
C ASN A 120 -0.39 -4.94 -22.47
N GLY A 121 0.82 -4.87 -23.03
CA GLY A 121 1.55 -3.62 -23.28
C GLY A 121 0.72 -2.57 -24.05
N PRO A 122 0.14 -2.92 -25.22
CA PRO A 122 -0.70 -2.00 -25.99
C PRO A 122 -1.90 -1.48 -25.20
N TRP A 123 -2.58 -2.34 -24.42
CA TRP A 123 -3.71 -1.96 -23.58
C TRP A 123 -3.32 -0.97 -22.47
N ILE A 124 -2.16 -1.18 -21.85
CA ILE A 124 -1.62 -0.26 -20.83
C ILE A 124 -1.33 1.10 -21.44
N GLU A 125 -0.70 1.13 -22.62
CA GLU A 125 -0.34 2.39 -23.29
C GLU A 125 -1.59 3.16 -23.75
N LEU A 126 -2.54 2.47 -24.37
CA LEU A 126 -3.83 3.03 -24.77
C LEU A 126 -4.55 3.63 -23.56
N SER A 127 -4.68 2.87 -22.48
CA SER A 127 -5.38 3.30 -21.27
C SER A 127 -4.73 4.53 -20.63
N LYS A 128 -3.38 4.60 -20.60
CA LYS A 128 -2.66 5.79 -20.15
C LYS A 128 -2.94 7.02 -21.03
N LYS A 129 -2.98 6.85 -22.35
CA LYS A 129 -3.30 7.93 -23.29
C LYS A 129 -4.74 8.43 -23.12
N LEU A 130 -5.70 7.51 -23.01
CA LEU A 130 -7.11 7.83 -22.73
C LEU A 130 -7.25 8.55 -21.38
N GLY A 131 -6.54 8.11 -20.34
CA GLY A 131 -6.49 8.76 -19.03
C GLY A 131 -5.94 10.19 -19.08
N ARG A 132 -4.91 10.46 -19.89
CA ARG A 132 -4.38 11.83 -20.07
C ARG A 132 -5.39 12.74 -20.77
N LEU A 133 -6.12 12.21 -21.74
CA LEU A 133 -7.21 12.93 -22.39
C LEU A 133 -8.35 13.21 -21.40
N ALA A 134 -8.74 12.21 -20.62
CA ALA A 134 -9.70 12.32 -19.53
C ALA A 134 -9.36 13.43 -18.53
N ALA A 135 -8.09 13.57 -18.13
CA ALA A 135 -7.64 14.63 -17.22
C ALA A 135 -7.90 16.05 -17.75
N ARG A 136 -8.00 16.25 -19.07
CA ARG A 136 -8.33 17.57 -19.64
C ARG A 136 -9.77 17.98 -19.34
N PHE A 137 -10.70 17.02 -19.25
CA PHE A 137 -12.09 17.27 -18.87
C PHE A 137 -12.23 17.53 -17.37
N LEU A 138 -11.47 16.81 -16.54
CA LEU A 138 -11.47 16.98 -15.08
C LEU A 138 -10.95 18.34 -14.63
N LYS A 139 -10.00 18.95 -15.36
CA LYS A 139 -9.55 20.33 -15.07
C LYS A 139 -10.69 21.36 -15.11
N LYS A 140 -11.76 21.10 -15.86
CA LYS A 140 -12.94 21.96 -15.95
C LYS A 140 -14.01 21.60 -14.92
N ASN A 141 -14.00 20.38 -14.37
CA ASN A 141 -14.98 19.89 -13.41
C ASN A 141 -14.38 18.79 -12.52
N MET A 142 -13.76 19.18 -11.40
CA MET A 142 -12.99 18.25 -10.56
C MET A 142 -13.84 17.19 -9.84
N ASN A 143 -15.16 17.42 -9.71
CA ASN A 143 -16.07 16.51 -9.03
C ASN A 143 -16.85 15.61 -10.00
N ALA A 144 -16.53 15.63 -11.29
CA ALA A 144 -17.20 14.79 -12.27
C ALA A 144 -16.94 13.30 -11.97
N PRO A 145 -17.98 12.45 -11.93
CA PRO A 145 -17.79 11.01 -11.76
C PRO A 145 -17.00 10.45 -12.94
N ILE A 146 -16.02 9.61 -12.65
CA ILE A 146 -15.19 8.94 -13.66
C ILE A 146 -15.55 7.47 -13.65
N GLU A 147 -15.81 6.92 -14.83
CA GLU A 147 -16.02 5.48 -15.00
C GLU A 147 -15.05 4.96 -16.06
N SER A 148 -14.47 3.79 -15.81
CA SER A 148 -13.68 3.05 -16.78
C SER A 148 -14.32 1.70 -17.01
N HIS A 149 -14.67 1.46 -18.27
CA HIS A 149 -15.33 0.26 -18.74
C HIS A 149 -14.39 -0.50 -19.65
N THR A 150 -14.19 -1.79 -19.39
CA THR A 150 -13.61 -2.70 -20.37
C THR A 150 -14.74 -3.39 -21.14
N VAL A 151 -14.59 -3.50 -22.46
CA VAL A 151 -15.59 -4.13 -23.34
C VAL A 151 -14.91 -5.23 -24.14
N GLY A 152 -15.49 -6.44 -24.20
CA GLY A 152 -15.00 -7.51 -25.09
C GLY A 152 -14.61 -8.79 -24.37
N ALA A 153 -14.69 -9.92 -25.08
CA ALA A 153 -14.41 -11.24 -24.53
C ALA A 153 -12.91 -11.39 -24.20
N GLY A 154 -12.57 -11.58 -22.92
CA GLY A 154 -11.18 -11.73 -22.44
C GLY A 154 -10.62 -10.51 -21.72
N LEU A 155 -11.38 -9.41 -21.65
CA LEU A 155 -11.00 -8.19 -20.95
C LEU A 155 -11.47 -8.14 -19.47
N GLN A 156 -12.36 -9.04 -19.05
CA GLN A 156 -12.91 -9.11 -17.68
C GLN A 156 -11.83 -9.22 -16.59
N ASN A 157 -10.71 -9.88 -16.90
CA ASN A 157 -9.62 -10.12 -15.96
C ASN A 157 -8.50 -9.07 -16.07
N LYS A 158 -8.59 -8.12 -17.02
CA LYS A 158 -7.54 -7.12 -17.29
C LYS A 158 -7.70 -5.86 -16.43
N LYS A 159 -7.78 -6.02 -15.10
CA LYS A 159 -7.99 -4.93 -14.13
C LYS A 159 -6.92 -3.82 -14.19
N PHE A 160 -5.73 -4.14 -14.70
CA PHE A 160 -4.65 -3.17 -14.92
C PHE A 160 -5.02 -2.05 -15.90
N ILE A 161 -6.05 -2.24 -16.74
CA ILE A 161 -6.56 -1.19 -17.64
C ILE A 161 -7.07 0.00 -16.83
N HIS A 162 -7.86 -0.24 -15.80
CA HIS A 162 -8.41 0.82 -14.94
C HIS A 162 -7.29 1.55 -14.19
N THR A 163 -6.28 0.82 -13.69
CA THR A 163 -5.12 1.44 -13.04
C THR A 163 -4.25 2.22 -14.03
N ALA A 164 -4.12 1.76 -15.28
CA ALA A 164 -3.43 2.49 -16.35
C ALA A 164 -4.16 3.78 -16.74
N VAL A 165 -5.49 3.79 -16.74
CA VAL A 165 -6.30 5.02 -16.89
C VAL A 165 -5.98 6.01 -15.77
N LEU A 166 -5.96 5.57 -14.51
CA LEU A 166 -5.59 6.42 -13.38
C LEU A 166 -4.16 6.99 -13.49
N VAL A 167 -3.19 6.18 -13.93
CA VAL A 167 -1.83 6.67 -14.23
C VAL A 167 -1.88 7.78 -15.27
N GLY A 168 -2.70 7.63 -16.31
CA GLY A 168 -2.91 8.67 -17.31
C GLY A 168 -3.50 9.96 -16.73
N ILE A 169 -4.51 9.84 -15.86
CA ILE A 169 -5.19 10.98 -15.24
C ILE A 169 -4.26 11.77 -14.31
N LEU A 170 -3.48 11.06 -13.51
CA LEU A 170 -2.56 11.60 -12.51
C LEU A 170 -1.25 12.10 -13.11
N SER A 171 -0.93 11.72 -14.36
CA SER A 171 0.28 12.14 -15.06
C SER A 171 0.38 13.68 -15.12
N GLY A 172 1.42 14.23 -14.49
CA GLY A 172 1.66 15.68 -14.41
C GLY A 172 1.00 16.40 -13.24
N GLN A 173 0.30 15.67 -12.34
CA GLN A 173 -0.29 16.22 -11.11
C GLN A 173 0.46 15.78 -9.83
N THR A 174 1.22 14.67 -9.89
CA THR A 174 1.95 14.10 -8.76
C THR A 174 3.46 14.24 -8.94
N LYS A 175 4.20 14.55 -7.86
CA LYS A 175 5.64 14.86 -7.96
C LYS A 175 6.59 13.66 -7.99
N ASN A 176 6.21 12.41 -7.64
CA ASN A 176 7.15 11.28 -7.66
C ASN A 176 6.47 9.90 -7.84
N GLY A 177 7.12 8.98 -8.57
CA GLY A 177 6.92 7.53 -8.46
C GLY A 177 5.62 6.92 -9.00
N LEU A 178 4.77 7.66 -9.73
CA LEU A 178 3.49 7.17 -10.24
C LEU A 178 3.64 5.94 -11.15
N ASN A 179 2.94 4.86 -10.83
CA ASN A 179 2.93 3.59 -11.56
C ASN A 179 1.59 2.85 -11.39
N LEU A 180 1.44 1.69 -12.02
CA LEU A 180 0.18 0.92 -12.02
C LEU A 180 -0.23 0.39 -10.63
N ILE A 181 0.71 0.33 -9.69
CA ILE A 181 0.48 -0.18 -8.33
C ILE A 181 -0.03 0.93 -7.42
N ASN A 182 0.62 2.10 -7.43
CA ASN A 182 0.27 3.19 -6.49
C ASN A 182 -0.78 4.17 -7.02
N ALA A 183 -1.12 4.11 -8.31
CA ALA A 183 -2.12 5.02 -8.90
C ALA A 183 -3.49 5.02 -8.21
N PRO A 184 -4.08 3.87 -7.81
CA PRO A 184 -5.36 3.87 -7.08
C PRO A 184 -5.30 4.61 -5.74
N THR A 185 -4.25 4.39 -4.96
CA THR A 185 -4.06 5.06 -3.67
C THR A 185 -3.87 6.56 -3.85
N LEU A 186 -2.97 6.96 -4.76
CA LEU A 186 -2.71 8.37 -5.05
C LEU A 186 -3.94 9.10 -5.60
N ALA A 187 -4.77 8.42 -6.40
CA ALA A 187 -6.02 9.00 -6.89
C ALA A 187 -6.97 9.31 -5.72
N LYS A 188 -7.13 8.37 -4.80
CA LYS A 188 -7.98 8.53 -3.62
C LYS A 188 -7.51 9.66 -2.71
N ASP A 189 -6.20 9.80 -2.52
CA ASP A 189 -5.60 10.86 -1.68
C ASP A 189 -5.91 12.27 -2.18
N ILE A 190 -6.10 12.44 -3.50
CA ILE A 190 -6.47 13.73 -4.11
C ILE A 190 -7.97 13.81 -4.47
N GLY A 191 -8.78 12.88 -3.97
CA GLY A 191 -10.24 12.88 -4.14
C GLY A 191 -10.75 12.37 -5.49
N ILE A 192 -9.90 11.72 -6.31
CA ILE A 192 -10.30 11.11 -7.58
C ILE A 192 -10.74 9.67 -7.33
N ASN A 193 -12.01 9.38 -7.58
CA ASN A 193 -12.57 8.03 -7.54
C ASN A 193 -13.02 7.59 -8.94
N ILE A 194 -12.59 6.40 -9.36
CA ILE A 194 -13.00 5.78 -10.61
C ILE A 194 -13.93 4.60 -10.32
N LYS A 195 -15.05 4.51 -11.04
CA LYS A 195 -15.89 3.32 -11.07
C LYS A 195 -15.40 2.39 -12.16
N GLU A 196 -15.15 1.14 -11.80
CA GLU A 196 -14.68 0.10 -12.70
C GLU A 196 -15.86 -0.77 -13.12
N ALA A 197 -15.95 -1.09 -14.41
CA ALA A 197 -16.97 -1.98 -14.93
C ALA A 197 -16.43 -2.79 -16.12
N HIS A 198 -17.05 -3.94 -16.34
CA HIS A 198 -16.83 -4.77 -17.52
C HIS A 198 -18.17 -5.01 -18.21
N VAL A 199 -18.16 -4.99 -19.54
CA VAL A 199 -19.33 -5.27 -20.37
C VAL A 199 -18.93 -6.26 -21.47
N ASP A 200 -19.69 -7.34 -21.63
CA ASP A 200 -19.48 -8.25 -22.77
C ASP A 200 -19.80 -7.51 -24.09
N GLY A 201 -19.01 -7.77 -25.12
CA GLY A 201 -19.21 -7.14 -26.42
C GLY A 201 -18.43 -7.83 -27.52
N GLU A 202 -18.82 -7.56 -28.77
CA GLU A 202 -18.17 -8.14 -29.96
C GLU A 202 -16.84 -7.46 -30.31
N VAL A 203 -16.56 -6.29 -29.73
CA VAL A 203 -15.35 -5.51 -30.01
C VAL A 203 -14.63 -5.17 -28.71
N ASP A 204 -13.34 -5.47 -28.70
CA ASP A 204 -12.44 -5.11 -27.61
C ASP A 204 -12.23 -3.60 -27.53
N ALA A 205 -12.60 -2.99 -26.40
CA ALA A 205 -12.45 -1.55 -26.20
C ALA A 205 -12.25 -1.16 -24.73
N VAL A 206 -11.68 0.04 -24.53
CA VAL A 206 -11.64 0.72 -23.23
C VAL A 206 -12.45 2.00 -23.36
N ILE A 207 -13.50 2.12 -22.56
CA ILE A 207 -14.37 3.30 -22.56
C ILE A 207 -14.17 4.05 -21.25
N ILE A 208 -13.91 5.35 -21.33
CA ILE A 208 -13.87 6.25 -20.17
C ILE A 208 -15.04 7.21 -20.25
N LYS A 209 -15.84 7.27 -19.18
CA LYS A 209 -16.93 8.25 -19.02
C LYS A 209 -16.56 9.27 -17.96
N ILE A 210 -16.80 10.54 -18.24
CA ILE A 210 -16.54 11.68 -17.34
C ILE A 210 -17.71 12.63 -17.41
N GLY A 211 -18.60 12.56 -16.42
CA GLY A 211 -19.89 13.26 -16.50
C GLY A 211 -20.65 12.89 -17.78
N ASN A 212 -20.88 13.87 -18.66
CA ASN A 212 -21.58 13.67 -19.93
C ASN A 212 -20.66 13.34 -21.12
N HIS A 213 -19.35 13.21 -20.90
CA HIS A 213 -18.39 12.91 -21.95
C HIS A 213 -18.03 11.42 -21.96
N GLN A 214 -17.89 10.85 -23.16
CA GLN A 214 -17.42 9.50 -23.37
C GLN A 214 -16.22 9.51 -24.31
N ILE A 215 -15.17 8.78 -23.93
CA ILE A 215 -13.95 8.56 -24.71
C ILE A 215 -13.86 7.05 -24.96
N LYS A 216 -13.64 6.63 -26.20
CA LYS A 216 -13.49 5.23 -26.62
C LYS A 216 -12.22 5.08 -27.45
#